data_AF-A0A2N3KS99-F1
#
_entry.id   AF-A0A2N3KS99-F1
#
_cell.length_a   1.000
_cell.length_b   1.000
_cell.length_c   1.000
_cell.angle_alpha   90.00
_cell.angle_beta   90.00
_cell.angle_gamma   90.00
#
_symmetry.space_group_name_H-M   'P 1'
#
loop_
_entity.id
_entity.type
_entity.pdbx_description
1 polymer ?
#
loop_
_entity_poly.entity_id
_entity_poly.type
_entity_poly.pdbx_seq_one_letter_code
_entity_poly.pdbx_strand_id
1 'polypeptide(L)'
;MNENATTAQTEKQYSPSWQRRFDVLDHLDADRLTMSEVMKTEKYKSLGFWEKFRLLRNFLAFFFGGLYYLFKGMWAKGLFIIGASSIYGIILLAIETSAGRMVIPTIVYWLPPAVIASQLANFDYYRKERLGEKIWPKIPAIFADLKVTLPFAIIALAANFYLAYIAAMTIPDPYFG
;
A
#
# COMPACT_ATOMS: atom_id res chain seq x y z
N MET A 1 30.03 -27.54 27.93
CA MET A 1 28.65 -28.08 27.97
C MET A 1 27.77 -27.08 27.25
N ASN A 2 26.95 -27.57 26.31
CA ASN A 2 26.33 -26.83 25.20
C ASN A 2 25.30 -25.76 25.64
N GLU A 3 25.48 -24.51 25.21
CA GLU A 3 24.52 -23.40 25.29
C GLU A 3 23.48 -23.46 24.15
N ASN A 4 22.82 -24.61 23.96
CA ASN A 4 21.66 -24.70 23.06
C ASN A 4 20.37 -24.51 23.86
N ALA A 5 20.21 -23.33 24.46
CA ALA A 5 18.90 -22.85 24.87
C ALA A 5 18.19 -22.32 23.63
N THR A 6 17.59 -23.26 22.90
CA THR A 6 16.59 -23.06 21.86
C THR A 6 15.67 -21.89 22.22
N THR A 7 15.86 -20.77 21.55
CA THR A 7 14.81 -19.75 21.38
C THR A 7 13.67 -20.44 20.64
N ALA A 8 12.77 -21.06 21.39
CA ALA A 8 11.49 -21.51 20.89
C ALA A 8 10.76 -20.26 20.38
N GLN A 9 10.94 -19.94 19.10
CA GLN A 9 10.08 -19.00 18.41
C GLN A 9 8.69 -19.62 18.47
N THR A 10 7.86 -19.10 19.36
CA THR A 10 6.43 -19.42 19.40
C THR A 10 5.89 -19.13 18.00
N GLU A 11 5.71 -20.17 17.18
CA GLU A 11 5.20 -20.01 15.83
C GLU A 11 3.84 -19.32 15.94
N LYS A 12 3.78 -18.06 15.49
CA LYS A 12 2.54 -17.29 15.53
C LYS A 12 1.51 -18.00 14.67
N GLN A 13 0.48 -18.56 15.30
CA GLN A 13 -0.57 -19.27 14.59
C GLN A 13 -1.47 -18.26 13.86
N TYR A 14 -1.46 -18.32 12.53
CA TYR A 14 -2.32 -17.48 11.70
C TYR A 14 -3.68 -18.14 11.50
N SER A 15 -4.72 -17.33 11.23
CA SER A 15 -6.00 -17.88 10.76
C SER A 15 -5.79 -18.72 9.48
N PRO A 16 -6.61 -19.73 9.20
CA PRO A 16 -6.47 -20.58 8.01
C PRO A 16 -6.39 -19.79 6.69
N SER A 17 -7.12 -18.66 6.61
CA SER A 17 -7.09 -17.79 5.43
C SER A 17 -5.74 -17.09 5.20
N TRP A 18 -5.06 -16.71 6.28
CA TRP A 18 -3.73 -16.07 6.21
C TRP A 18 -2.63 -17.09 6.00
N GLN A 19 -2.73 -18.24 6.66
CA GLN A 19 -1.78 -19.34 6.48
C GLN A 19 -1.74 -19.76 5.01
N ARG A 20 -2.90 -20.00 4.39
CA ARG A 20 -2.96 -20.33 2.96
C ARG A 20 -2.34 -19.28 2.03
N ARG A 21 -2.47 -17.99 2.36
CA ARG A 21 -1.83 -16.91 1.57
C ARG A 21 -0.31 -16.96 1.74
N PHE A 22 0.16 -17.21 2.95
CA PHE A 22 1.57 -17.30 3.26
C PHE A 22 2.20 -18.52 2.60
N ASP A 23 1.54 -19.68 2.62
CA ASP A 23 2.02 -20.89 1.94
C ASP A 23 2.19 -20.66 0.42
N VAL A 24 1.24 -19.96 -0.22
CA VAL A 24 1.35 -19.58 -1.64
C VAL A 24 2.52 -18.62 -1.85
N LEU A 25 2.73 -17.63 -0.98
CA LEU A 25 3.85 -16.69 -1.09
C LEU A 25 5.21 -17.33 -0.81
N ASP A 26 5.27 -18.27 0.13
CA ASP A 26 6.43 -19.10 0.43
C ASP A 26 6.78 -19.95 -0.81
N HIS A 27 5.79 -20.57 -1.47
CA HIS A 27 6.01 -21.30 -2.73
C HIS A 27 6.60 -20.43 -3.85
N LEU A 28 6.22 -19.14 -3.88
CA LEU A 28 6.64 -18.16 -4.88
C LEU A 28 7.99 -17.48 -4.58
N ASP A 29 8.70 -17.89 -3.52
CA ASP A 29 9.97 -17.26 -3.08
C ASP A 29 9.81 -15.74 -2.82
N ALA A 30 8.66 -15.34 -2.28
CA ALA A 30 8.31 -13.94 -2.01
C ALA A 30 9.18 -13.30 -0.91
N ASP A 31 9.96 -14.09 -0.18
CA ASP A 31 10.97 -13.63 0.76
C ASP A 31 12.17 -12.97 0.06
N ARG A 32 12.49 -13.41 -1.16
CA ARG A 32 13.66 -12.95 -1.93
C ARG A 32 13.29 -12.02 -3.07
N LEU A 33 12.14 -12.26 -3.70
CA LEU A 33 11.72 -11.53 -4.90
C LEU A 33 10.79 -10.37 -4.55
N THR A 34 10.86 -9.28 -5.31
CA THR A 34 9.83 -8.23 -5.28
C THR A 34 8.54 -8.75 -5.90
N MET A 35 7.38 -8.17 -5.54
CA MET A 35 6.09 -8.55 -6.15
C MET A 35 6.13 -8.52 -7.69
N SER A 36 6.78 -7.52 -8.28
CA SER A 36 6.95 -7.42 -9.74
C SER A 36 7.79 -8.54 -10.35
N GLU A 37 8.74 -9.09 -9.60
CA GLU A 37 9.56 -10.22 -10.04
C GLU A 37 8.80 -11.53 -9.85
N VAL A 38 8.14 -11.70 -8.71
CA VAL A 38 7.26 -12.84 -8.43
C VAL A 38 6.26 -13.03 -9.57
N MET A 39 5.58 -11.96 -9.99
CA MET A 39 4.60 -12.01 -11.08
C MET A 39 5.16 -12.46 -12.44
N LYS A 40 6.48 -12.37 -12.64
CA LYS A 40 7.14 -12.80 -13.89
C LYS A 40 7.62 -14.24 -13.84
N THR A 41 7.70 -14.85 -12.66
CA THR A 41 8.17 -16.24 -12.49
C THR A 41 7.21 -17.26 -13.12
N GLU A 42 7.76 -18.38 -13.57
CA GLU A 42 6.96 -19.51 -14.06
C GLU A 42 6.10 -20.11 -12.94
N LYS A 43 6.57 -20.09 -11.69
CA LYS A 43 5.79 -20.50 -10.51
C LYS A 43 4.52 -19.67 -10.34
N TYR A 44 4.60 -18.35 -10.53
CA TYR A 44 3.40 -17.51 -10.49
C TYR A 44 2.49 -17.78 -11.68
N LYS A 45 3.04 -17.98 -12.88
CA LYS A 45 2.25 -18.24 -14.09
C LYS A 45 1.50 -19.58 -14.00
N SER A 46 2.07 -20.60 -13.35
CA SER A 46 1.42 -21.90 -13.16
C SER A 46 0.28 -21.89 -12.13
N LEU A 47 0.18 -20.85 -11.28
CA LEU A 47 -0.92 -20.74 -10.32
C LEU A 47 -2.28 -20.65 -11.00
N GLY A 48 -3.27 -21.28 -10.38
CA GLY A 48 -4.67 -21.20 -10.81
C GLY A 48 -5.21 -19.77 -10.69
N PHE A 49 -6.23 -19.46 -11.50
CA PHE A 49 -6.87 -18.13 -11.50
C PHE A 49 -7.30 -17.70 -10.08
N TRP A 50 -7.89 -18.61 -9.31
CA TRP A 50 -8.36 -18.33 -7.95
C TRP A 50 -7.24 -18.09 -6.94
N GLU A 51 -6.06 -18.69 -7.14
CA GLU A 51 -4.89 -18.48 -6.28
C GLU A 51 -4.31 -17.10 -6.53
N LYS A 52 -4.11 -16.75 -7.81
CA LYS A 52 -3.69 -15.40 -8.23
C LYS A 52 -4.66 -14.34 -7.71
N PHE A 53 -5.96 -14.56 -7.91
CA PHE A 53 -6.98 -13.60 -7.47
C PHE A 53 -7.03 -13.43 -5.95
N ARG A 54 -6.89 -14.51 -5.17
CA ARG A 54 -6.81 -14.41 -3.70
C ARG A 54 -5.54 -13.75 -3.20
N LEU A 55 -4.44 -13.92 -3.94
CA LEU A 55 -3.15 -13.30 -3.64
C LEU A 55 -3.20 -11.78 -3.87
N LEU A 56 -3.71 -11.35 -5.03
CA LEU A 56 -3.78 -9.95 -5.44
C LEU A 56 -4.93 -9.16 -4.82
N ARG A 57 -5.95 -9.84 -4.28
CA ARG A 57 -7.13 -9.15 -3.75
C ARG A 57 -7.07 -9.01 -2.24
N ASN A 58 -7.15 -7.79 -1.76
CA ASN A 58 -7.44 -7.47 -0.37
C ASN A 58 -8.49 -6.38 -0.30
N PHE A 59 -9.75 -6.78 -0.12
CA PHE A 59 -10.89 -5.85 -0.08
C PHE A 59 -10.76 -4.81 1.03
N LEU A 60 -10.21 -5.17 2.20
CA LEU A 60 -10.04 -4.21 3.29
C LEU A 60 -9.01 -3.15 2.91
N ALA A 61 -7.88 -3.55 2.30
CA ALA A 61 -6.90 -2.60 1.79
C ALA A 61 -7.43 -1.77 0.61
N PHE A 62 -8.36 -2.30 -0.19
CA PHE A 62 -9.01 -1.55 -1.26
C PHE A 62 -9.81 -0.37 -0.72
N PHE A 63 -10.68 -0.59 0.28
CA PHE A 63 -11.54 0.47 0.81
C PHE A 63 -10.83 1.36 1.84
N PHE A 64 -9.92 0.80 2.63
CA PHE A 64 -9.28 1.52 3.74
C PHE A 64 -7.83 1.95 3.44
N GLY A 65 -7.25 1.53 2.33
CA GLY A 65 -5.92 1.97 1.88
C GLY A 65 -4.86 1.88 2.97
N GLY A 66 -4.20 3.01 3.25
CA GLY A 66 -3.19 3.13 4.30
C GLY A 66 -3.71 2.83 5.71
N LEU A 67 -4.99 3.09 6.01
CA LEU A 67 -5.56 2.77 7.33
C LEU A 67 -5.53 1.27 7.62
N TYR A 68 -5.83 0.44 6.61
CA TYR A 68 -5.69 -1.02 6.74
C TYR A 68 -4.26 -1.41 7.12
N TYR A 69 -3.25 -0.76 6.52
CA TYR A 69 -1.86 -1.03 6.84
C TYR A 69 -1.51 -0.66 8.29
N LEU A 70 -2.02 0.47 8.78
CA LEU A 70 -1.86 0.87 10.18
C LEU A 70 -2.46 -0.17 11.13
N PHE A 71 -3.69 -0.64 10.87
CA PHE A 71 -4.33 -1.70 11.67
C PHE A 71 -3.55 -3.02 11.68
N LYS A 72 -2.87 -3.36 10.57
CA LYS A 72 -2.02 -4.55 10.48
C LYS A 72 -0.62 -4.33 11.10
N GLY A 73 -0.35 -3.17 11.67
CA GLY A 73 0.94 -2.81 12.28
C GLY A 73 2.04 -2.52 11.25
N MET A 74 1.69 -2.24 10.00
CA MET A 74 2.60 -1.80 8.93
C MET A 74 2.69 -0.27 8.94
N TRP A 75 3.11 0.31 10.06
CA TRP A 75 3.03 1.75 10.34
C TRP A 75 3.69 2.62 9.27
N ALA A 76 4.96 2.36 8.95
CA ALA A 76 5.71 3.12 7.95
C ALA A 76 5.07 3.02 6.55
N LYS A 77 4.77 1.82 6.05
CA LYS A 77 4.06 1.64 4.77
C LYS A 77 2.69 2.33 4.75
N GLY A 78 1.91 2.22 5.83
CA GLY A 78 0.58 2.84 5.92
C GLY A 78 0.64 4.36 5.84
N LEU A 79 1.53 4.99 6.62
CA LEU A 79 1.77 6.43 6.58
C LEU A 79 2.31 6.88 5.21
N PHE A 80 3.23 6.11 4.63
CA PHE A 80 3.76 6.38 3.29
C PHE A 80 2.65 6.34 2.23
N ILE A 81 1.75 5.34 2.26
CA ILE A 81 0.60 5.25 1.34
C ILE A 81 -0.31 6.47 1.48
N ILE A 82 -0.59 6.93 2.70
CA ILE A 82 -1.42 8.13 2.94
C ILE A 82 -0.75 9.37 2.32
N GLY A 83 0.54 9.59 2.60
CA GLY A 83 1.28 10.72 2.05
C GLY A 83 1.38 10.67 0.52
N ALA A 84 1.74 9.51 -0.04
CA ALA A 84 1.85 9.32 -1.49
C ALA A 84 0.51 9.49 -2.22
N SER A 85 -0.60 9.00 -1.63
CA SER A 85 -1.95 9.20 -2.18
C SER A 85 -2.36 10.67 -2.15
N SER A 86 -1.96 11.40 -1.10
CA SER A 86 -2.21 12.84 -0.99
C SER A 86 -1.42 13.63 -2.04
N ILE A 87 -0.15 13.30 -2.26
CA ILE A 87 0.67 13.89 -3.33
C ILE A 87 0.08 13.58 -4.71
N TYR A 88 -0.37 12.34 -4.93
CA TYR A 88 -1.05 11.95 -6.16
C TYR A 88 -2.28 12.83 -6.43
N GLY A 89 -3.14 13.04 -5.42
CA GLY A 89 -4.28 13.93 -5.56
C GLY A 89 -3.90 15.39 -5.85
N ILE A 90 -2.81 15.89 -5.23
CA ILE A 90 -2.30 17.24 -5.52
C ILE A 90 -1.85 17.36 -6.98
N ILE A 91 -1.18 16.33 -7.52
CA ILE A 91 -0.76 16.31 -8.92
C ILE A 91 -1.96 16.33 -9.86
N LEU A 92 -3.02 15.55 -9.58
CA LEU A 92 -4.24 15.57 -10.39
C LEU A 92 -4.91 16.94 -10.36
N LEU A 93 -5.03 17.55 -9.18
CA LEU A 93 -5.61 18.88 -9.03
C LEU A 93 -4.80 19.95 -9.78
N ALA A 94 -3.47 19.85 -9.74
CA ALA A 94 -2.58 20.72 -10.51
C ALA A 94 -2.78 20.56 -12.03
N ILE A 95 -3.02 19.34 -12.50
CA ILE A 95 -3.34 19.08 -13.91
C ILE A 95 -4.67 19.73 -14.30
N GLU A 96 -5.74 19.53 -13.53
CA GLU A 96 -7.05 20.16 -13.78
C GLU A 96 -6.96 21.69 -13.85
N THR A 97 -6.30 22.29 -12.85
CA THR A 97 -6.15 23.75 -12.77
C THR A 97 -5.28 24.33 -13.89
N SER A 98 -4.22 23.62 -14.29
CA SER A 98 -3.36 24.07 -15.40
C SER A 98 -3.99 23.89 -16.79
N ALA A 99 -4.86 22.89 -16.97
CA ALA A 99 -5.53 22.60 -18.24
C ALA A 99 -6.82 23.43 -18.45
N GLY A 100 -7.26 24.19 -17.45
CA GLY A 100 -8.31 25.22 -17.52
C GLY A 100 -9.75 24.71 -17.63
N ARG A 101 -10.02 23.64 -18.40
CA ARG A 101 -11.36 23.04 -18.58
C ARG A 101 -11.40 21.53 -18.44
N MET A 102 -10.30 20.91 -18.01
CA MET A 102 -10.26 19.47 -17.82
C MET A 102 -10.79 19.14 -16.42
N VAL A 103 -11.87 18.36 -16.37
CA VAL A 103 -12.36 17.76 -15.12
C VAL A 103 -11.96 16.29 -15.14
N ILE A 104 -11.09 15.92 -14.22
CA ILE A 104 -10.70 14.54 -13.95
C ILE A 104 -11.82 13.91 -13.10
N PRO A 105 -12.42 12.80 -13.56
CA PRO A 105 -13.46 12.14 -12.80
C PRO A 105 -13.00 11.77 -11.39
N THR A 106 -13.84 11.99 -10.37
CA THR A 106 -13.52 11.72 -8.95
C THR A 106 -13.02 10.31 -8.71
N ILE A 107 -13.46 9.33 -9.51
CA ILE A 107 -12.98 7.95 -9.42
C ILE A 107 -11.46 7.82 -9.64
N VAL A 108 -10.88 8.66 -10.49
CA VAL A 108 -9.43 8.65 -10.78
C VAL A 108 -8.62 9.11 -9.56
N TYR A 109 -9.19 9.94 -8.68
CA TYR A 109 -8.51 10.40 -7.47
C TYR A 109 -8.25 9.29 -6.46
N TRP A 110 -9.22 8.39 -6.27
CA TRP A 110 -9.16 7.39 -5.19
C TRP A 110 -8.92 5.96 -5.69
N LEU A 111 -9.35 5.62 -6.91
CA LEU A 111 -9.31 4.23 -7.39
C LEU A 111 -7.88 3.72 -7.61
N PRO A 112 -6.96 4.44 -8.29
CA PRO A 112 -5.59 3.96 -8.48
C PRO A 112 -4.84 3.64 -7.17
N PRO A 113 -4.78 4.54 -6.15
CA PRO A 113 -4.12 4.21 -4.89
C PRO A 113 -4.82 3.06 -4.15
N ALA A 114 -6.15 2.96 -4.19
CA ALA A 114 -6.91 1.85 -3.61
C ALA A 114 -6.57 0.50 -4.26
N VAL A 115 -6.49 0.46 -5.59
CA VAL A 115 -6.12 -0.74 -6.36
C VAL A 115 -4.68 -1.17 -6.07
N ILE A 116 -3.75 -0.22 -5.99
CA ILE A 116 -2.35 -0.51 -5.66
C ILE A 116 -2.24 -1.07 -4.22
N ALA A 117 -2.88 -0.42 -3.24
CA ALA A 117 -2.88 -0.87 -1.86
C ALA A 117 -3.48 -2.27 -1.72
N SER A 118 -4.59 -2.56 -2.40
CA SER A 118 -5.20 -3.90 -2.43
C SER A 118 -4.25 -4.97 -2.96
N GLN A 119 -3.57 -4.69 -4.08
CA GLN A 119 -2.67 -5.64 -4.74
C GLN A 119 -1.44 -5.97 -3.92
N LEU A 120 -0.91 -4.99 -3.19
CA LEU A 120 0.30 -5.16 -2.41
C LEU A 120 0.05 -5.66 -0.98
N ALA A 121 -1.13 -5.42 -0.39
CA ALA A 121 -1.41 -5.65 1.02
C ALA A 121 -1.09 -7.05 1.54
N ASN A 122 -1.43 -8.10 0.78
CA ASN A 122 -1.17 -9.47 1.21
C ASN A 122 0.33 -9.78 1.21
N PHE A 123 1.03 -9.33 0.16
CA PHE A 123 2.47 -9.47 0.02
C PHE A 123 3.23 -8.66 1.07
N ASP A 124 2.80 -7.42 1.33
CA ASP A 124 3.40 -6.55 2.32
C ASP A 124 3.25 -7.08 3.73
N TYR A 125 2.09 -7.62 4.06
CA TYR A 125 1.86 -8.22 5.35
C TYR A 125 2.71 -9.49 5.53
N TYR A 126 2.85 -10.31 4.47
CA TYR A 126 3.77 -11.44 4.47
C TYR A 126 5.21 -11.01 4.72
N ARG A 127 5.72 -10.01 3.97
CA ARG A 127 7.10 -9.48 4.12
C ARG A 127 7.33 -8.93 5.53
N LYS A 128 6.34 -8.27 6.11
CA LYS A 128 6.40 -7.81 7.51
C LYS A 128 6.54 -8.99 8.46
N GLU A 129 5.69 -10.00 8.34
CA GLU A 129 5.65 -11.12 9.30
C GLU A 129 6.83 -12.10 9.14
N ARG A 130 7.36 -12.28 7.93
CA ARG A 130 8.51 -13.17 7.66
C ARG A 130 9.87 -12.49 7.77
N LEU A 131 9.97 -11.23 7.36
CA LEU A 131 11.26 -10.53 7.23
C LEU A 131 11.38 -9.29 8.13
N GLY A 132 10.32 -8.93 8.85
CA GLY A 132 10.31 -7.68 9.62
C GLY A 132 10.37 -6.43 8.73
N GLU A 133 9.97 -6.53 7.46
CA GLU A 133 10.08 -5.42 6.51
C GLU A 133 9.23 -4.22 6.96
N LYS A 134 9.88 -3.07 7.14
CA LYS A 134 9.22 -1.82 7.54
C LYS A 134 8.79 -0.95 6.35
N ILE A 135 9.58 -0.92 5.27
CA ILE A 135 9.33 -0.16 4.04
C ILE A 135 9.83 -0.95 2.83
N TRP A 136 9.35 -0.64 1.63
CA TRP A 136 9.79 -1.34 0.41
C TRP A 136 11.25 -1.02 0.06
N PRO A 137 12.05 -1.97 -0.47
CA PRO A 137 13.47 -1.74 -0.77
C PRO A 137 13.75 -0.64 -1.80
N LYS A 138 12.79 -0.35 -2.68
CA LYS A 138 12.89 0.72 -3.69
C LYS A 138 12.59 2.10 -3.12
N ILE A 139 12.03 2.17 -1.92
CA ILE A 139 11.77 3.43 -1.22
C ILE A 139 12.96 3.72 -0.30
N PRO A 140 13.43 4.98 -0.22
CA PRO A 140 14.52 5.36 0.67
C PRO A 140 14.29 4.89 2.11
N ALA A 141 15.31 4.26 2.71
CA ALA A 141 15.21 3.67 4.05
C ALA A 141 14.85 4.68 5.16
N ILE A 142 15.04 5.98 4.92
CA ILE A 142 14.58 7.05 5.81
C ILE A 142 13.07 6.97 6.11
N PHE A 143 12.27 6.47 5.17
CA PHE A 143 10.82 6.26 5.34
C PHE A 143 10.48 4.99 6.15
N ALA A 144 11.47 4.23 6.62
CA ALA A 144 11.23 3.20 7.62
C ALA A 144 11.08 3.80 9.04
N ASP A 145 11.60 5.01 9.27
CA ASP A 145 11.46 5.72 10.53
C ASP A 145 10.14 6.49 10.59
N LEU A 146 9.38 6.28 11.67
CA LEU A 146 8.13 7.01 11.92
C LEU A 146 8.37 8.51 12.10
N LYS A 147 9.53 8.92 12.63
CA LYS A 147 9.89 10.34 12.82
C LYS A 147 9.99 11.10 11.49
N VAL A 148 10.20 10.38 10.39
CA VAL A 148 10.25 10.95 9.03
C VAL A 148 8.90 10.75 8.34
N THR A 149 8.36 9.54 8.40
CA THR A 149 7.19 9.17 7.60
C THR A 149 5.90 9.78 8.12
N LEU A 150 5.78 9.98 9.43
CA LEU A 150 4.62 10.63 10.04
C LEU A 150 4.49 12.11 9.62
N PRO A 151 5.50 12.98 9.80
CA PRO A 151 5.38 14.36 9.34
C PRO A 151 5.21 14.45 7.83
N PHE A 152 5.88 13.59 7.05
CA PHE A 152 5.64 13.49 5.60
C PHE A 152 4.15 13.26 5.28
N ALA A 153 3.53 12.26 5.92
CA ALA A 153 2.12 11.94 5.70
C ALA A 153 1.19 13.09 6.12
N ILE A 154 1.45 13.71 7.28
CA ILE A 154 0.64 14.82 7.79
C ILE A 154 0.73 16.04 6.88
N ILE A 155 1.95 16.45 6.48
CA ILE A 155 2.16 17.60 5.61
C ILE A 155 1.50 17.39 4.26
N ALA A 156 1.71 16.23 3.64
CA ALA A 156 1.11 15.90 2.35
C ALA A 156 -0.42 15.90 2.42
N LEU A 157 -1.00 15.31 3.46
CA LEU A 157 -2.44 15.26 3.67
C LEU A 157 -3.04 16.65 3.91
N ALA A 158 -2.44 17.45 4.80
CA ALA A 158 -2.87 18.81 5.09
C ALA A 158 -2.79 19.70 3.85
N ALA A 159 -1.71 19.60 3.07
CA ALA A 159 -1.55 20.32 1.81
C ALA A 159 -2.63 19.92 0.79
N ASN A 160 -2.94 18.62 0.68
CA ASN A 160 -3.99 18.13 -0.21
C ASN A 160 -5.37 18.74 0.15
N PHE A 161 -5.76 18.65 1.42
CA PHE A 161 -7.02 19.24 1.89
C PHE A 161 -7.06 20.76 1.69
N TYR A 162 -5.97 21.46 2.00
CA TYR A 162 -5.88 22.91 1.83
C TYR A 162 -6.02 23.30 0.35
N LEU A 163 -5.30 22.65 -0.56
CA LEU A 163 -5.37 22.96 -1.99
C LEU A 163 -6.74 22.60 -2.58
N ALA A 164 -7.34 21.48 -2.17
CA ALA A 164 -8.69 21.11 -2.59
C ALA A 164 -9.72 22.15 -2.11
N TYR A 165 -9.59 22.63 -0.87
CA TYR A 165 -10.44 23.71 -0.35
C TYR A 165 -10.28 25.00 -1.16
N ILE A 166 -9.05 25.42 -1.47
CA ILE A 166 -8.80 26.60 -2.30
C ILE A 166 -9.39 26.44 -3.70
N ALA A 167 -9.24 25.27 -4.32
CA ALA A 167 -9.80 25.01 -5.64
C ALA A 167 -11.33 25.08 -5.63
N ALA A 168 -11.99 24.50 -4.62
CA ALA A 168 -13.44 24.56 -4.48
C ALA A 168 -13.99 25.98 -4.29
N MET A 169 -13.18 26.91 -3.73
CA MET A 169 -13.57 28.30 -3.51
C MET A 169 -13.28 29.21 -4.71
N THR A 170 -12.38 28.82 -5.61
CA THR A 170 -11.89 29.67 -6.70
C THR A 170 -12.35 29.24 -8.09
N ILE A 171 -12.70 27.97 -8.29
CA ILE A 171 -13.18 27.44 -9.55
C ILE A 171 -14.72 27.47 -9.56
N PRO A 172 -15.38 28.21 -10.47
CA PRO A 172 -16.83 28.17 -10.62
C PRO A 172 -17.26 26.73 -10.91
N ASP A 173 -18.29 26.24 -10.23
CA ASP A 173 -18.74 24.86 -10.38
C ASP A 173 -19.14 24.59 -11.85
N PRO A 174 -18.48 23.64 -12.55
CA PRO A 174 -18.83 23.31 -13.93
C PRO A 174 -20.24 22.69 -14.07
N TYR A 175 -20.89 22.32 -12.97
CA TYR A 175 -22.25 21.77 -12.93
C TYR A 175 -23.33 22.79 -12.52
N PHE A 176 -22.95 23.96 -12.03
CA PHE A 176 -23.87 25.09 -11.80
C PHE A 176 -23.49 26.24 -12.74
N GLY A 177 -23.81 26.06 -14.02
CA GLY A 177 -23.94 27.13 -15.01
C GLY A 177 -25.40 27.53 -15.18
#